data_AF-A0A6J2YN63-F1
#
_entry.id   AF-A0A6J2YN63-F1
#
_cell.length_a   1.000
_cell.length_b   1.000
_cell.length_c   1.000
_cell.angle_alpha   90.00
_cell.angle_beta   90.00
_cell.angle_gamma   90.00
#
_symmetry.space_group_name_H-M   'P 1'
#
loop_
_entity.id
_entity.type
_entity.pdbx_description
1 polymer ?
#
loop_
_entity_poly.entity_id
_entity_poly.type
_entity_poly.pdbx_seq_one_letter_code
_entity_poly.pdbx_strand_id
1 'polypeptide(L)'
;MRIQSDHWAVILDFAEQHPEIITNKSKSLKGREVLQQSWKELTVMLNSPGMGEKKTEECKKTIIDWKSKTKAKAGSISTHLEGTGGGPPQNVTLTSFEERLLAIMGKVDAEGNPKVMEVG
;
A
#
# COMPACT_ATOMS: atom_id res chain seq x y z
N MET A 1 11.02 -9.22 -13.88
CA MET A 1 9.95 -8.35 -14.40
C MET A 1 9.94 -7.07 -13.58
N ARG A 2 10.27 -5.89 -14.16
CA ARG A 2 10.27 -4.61 -13.44
C ARG A 2 8.86 -4.02 -13.49
N ILE A 3 8.28 -3.71 -12.33
CA ILE A 3 7.07 -2.90 -12.26
C ILE A 3 7.48 -1.49 -12.70
N GLN A 4 7.05 -1.07 -13.89
CA GLN A 4 7.17 0.33 -14.33
C GLN A 4 6.37 1.26 -13.41
N SER A 5 6.84 2.50 -13.27
CA SER A 5 6.23 3.55 -12.44
C SER A 5 4.73 3.73 -12.71
N ASP A 6 4.31 3.56 -13.96
CA ASP A 6 2.92 3.63 -14.40
C ASP A 6 2.00 2.63 -13.68
N HIS A 7 2.49 1.44 -13.34
CA HIS A 7 1.68 0.45 -12.62
C HIS A 7 1.36 0.92 -11.19
N TRP A 8 2.30 1.59 -10.53
CA TRP A 8 2.08 2.10 -9.17
C TRP A 8 1.01 3.18 -9.17
N ALA A 9 0.99 4.04 -10.19
CA ALA A 9 -0.05 5.06 -10.35
C ALA A 9 -1.43 4.42 -10.51
N VAL A 10 -1.59 3.42 -11.39
CA VAL A 10 -2.86 2.70 -11.60
C VAL A 10 -3.32 1.99 -10.33
N ILE A 11 -2.40 1.31 -9.62
CA ILE A 11 -2.71 0.64 -8.36
C ILE A 11 -3.19 1.63 -7.30
N LEU A 12 -2.53 2.77 -7.17
CA LEU A 12 -2.87 3.79 -6.18
C LEU A 12 -4.20 4.47 -6.48
N ASP A 13 -4.44 4.84 -7.74
CA ASP A 13 -5.70 5.44 -8.18
C ASP A 13 -6.89 4.50 -7.89
N PHE A 14 -6.73 3.21 -8.21
CA PHE A 14 -7.73 2.21 -7.87
C PHE A 14 -7.84 1.99 -6.36
N ALA A 15 -6.74 2.01 -5.61
CA ALA A 15 -6.72 1.85 -4.15
C ALA A 15 -7.38 3.02 -3.41
N GLU A 16 -7.42 4.22 -3.98
CA GLU A 16 -8.12 5.35 -3.39
C GLU A 16 -9.64 5.16 -3.42
N GLN A 17 -10.15 4.49 -4.44
CA GLN A 17 -11.57 4.11 -4.55
C GLN A 17 -11.88 2.78 -3.83
N HIS A 18 -10.94 1.83 -3.88
CA HIS A 18 -11.05 0.48 -3.32
C HIS A 18 -9.95 0.21 -2.30
N PRO A 19 -9.96 0.86 -1.11
CA PRO A 19 -8.89 0.72 -0.13
C PRO A 19 -8.79 -0.71 0.46
N GLU A 20 -9.80 -1.54 0.24
CA GLU A 20 -9.83 -2.97 0.59
C GLU A 20 -8.71 -3.77 -0.09
N ILE A 21 -8.26 -3.38 -1.28
CA ILE A 21 -7.17 -4.08 -1.99
C ILE A 21 -5.84 -3.91 -1.26
N ILE A 22 -5.62 -2.75 -0.63
CA ILE A 22 -4.41 -2.46 0.12
C ILE A 22 -4.56 -2.97 1.54
N THR A 23 -5.69 -2.72 2.19
CA THR A 23 -5.87 -2.98 3.62
C THR A 23 -6.26 -4.43 3.91
N ASN A 24 -6.75 -5.14 2.90
CA ASN A 24 -7.34 -6.48 3.04
C ASN A 24 -8.47 -6.53 4.08
N LYS A 25 -9.04 -5.36 4.42
CA LYS A 25 -10.15 -5.17 5.33
C LYS A 25 -11.36 -4.78 4.48
N SER A 26 -12.44 -5.53 4.61
CA SER A 26 -13.71 -5.26 3.92
C SER A 26 -14.80 -5.04 4.95
N LYS A 27 -15.60 -3.99 4.76
CA LYS A 27 -16.66 -3.59 5.71
C LYS A 27 -17.94 -4.45 5.61
N SER A 28 -18.01 -5.33 4.61
CA SER A 28 -19.23 -6.08 4.24
C SER A 28 -19.13 -7.56 4.62
N LEU A 29 -20.28 -8.18 4.94
CA LEU A 29 -20.39 -9.64 5.18
C LEU A 29 -19.91 -10.48 3.98
N LYS A 30 -20.03 -9.92 2.76
CA LYS A 30 -19.51 -10.48 1.50
C LYS A 30 -18.11 -9.99 1.15
N GLY A 31 -17.37 -9.49 2.14
CA GLY A 31 -16.13 -8.77 1.93
C GLY A 31 -15.03 -9.55 1.21
N ARG A 32 -15.02 -10.89 1.34
CA ARG A 32 -14.14 -11.76 0.55
C ARG A 32 -14.48 -11.76 -0.93
N GLU A 33 -15.77 -11.76 -1.28
CA GLU A 33 -16.22 -11.77 -2.68
C GLU A 33 -15.91 -10.42 -3.34
N VAL A 34 -16.22 -9.31 -2.65
CA VAL A 34 -15.92 -7.95 -3.13
C VAL A 34 -14.42 -7.78 -3.33
N LEU A 35 -13.61 -8.18 -2.34
CA LEU A 35 -12.15 -8.12 -2.43
C LEU A 35 -11.63 -8.92 -3.64
N GLN A 36 -12.14 -10.13 -3.88
CA GLN A 36 -11.76 -10.93 -5.04
C GLN A 36 -12.15 -10.26 -6.37
N GLN A 37 -13.30 -9.61 -6.42
CA GLN A 37 -13.76 -8.87 -7.59
C GLN A 37 -12.88 -7.65 -7.86
N SER A 38 -12.59 -6.84 -6.85
CA SER A 38 -11.67 -5.70 -6.95
C SER A 38 -10.27 -6.13 -7.41
N TRP A 39 -9.76 -7.27 -6.90
CA TRP A 39 -8.50 -7.83 -7.36
C TRP A 39 -8.53 -8.24 -8.84
N LYS A 40 -9.66 -8.77 -9.31
CA LYS A 40 -9.84 -9.15 -10.71
C LYS A 40 -9.88 -7.92 -11.60
N GLU A 41 -10.63 -6.89 -11.22
CA GLU A 41 -10.69 -5.61 -11.95
C GLU A 41 -9.33 -4.93 -12.02
N LEU A 42 -8.61 -4.83 -10.89
CA LEU A 42 -7.25 -4.29 -10.90
C LEU A 42 -6.33 -5.08 -11.84
N THR A 43 -6.45 -6.41 -11.83
CA THR A 43 -5.66 -7.26 -12.73
C THR A 43 -5.99 -6.98 -14.19
N VAL A 44 -7.27 -6.78 -14.53
CA VAL A 44 -7.68 -6.42 -15.90
C VAL A 44 -7.11 -5.07 -16.32
N MET A 45 -7.14 -4.06 -15.44
CA MET A 45 -6.56 -2.75 -15.73
C MET A 45 -5.05 -2.80 -15.93
N LEU A 46 -4.34 -3.61 -15.12
CA LEU A 46 -2.90 -3.84 -15.28
C LEU A 46 -2.56 -4.70 -16.50
N ASN A 47 -3.53 -5.44 -17.05
CA ASN A 47 -3.38 -6.21 -18.29
C ASN A 47 -3.85 -5.44 -19.53
N SER A 48 -4.22 -4.17 -19.37
CA SER A 48 -4.56 -3.29 -20.50
C SER A 48 -3.38 -3.19 -21.48
N PRO A 49 -3.62 -3.09 -22.80
CA PRO A 49 -2.56 -3.18 -23.80
C PRO A 49 -1.43 -2.18 -23.53
N GLY A 50 -0.24 -2.71 -23.26
CA GLY A 50 0.96 -1.93 -22.96
C GLY A 50 1.63 -2.25 -21.61
N MET A 51 0.92 -2.87 -20.65
CA MET A 51 1.48 -3.22 -19.33
C MET A 51 1.91 -4.70 -19.16
N GLY A 52 1.57 -5.56 -20.13
CA GLY A 52 1.93 -6.99 -20.14
C GLY A 52 0.93 -7.88 -19.39
N GLU A 53 1.16 -9.20 -19.42
CA GLU A 53 0.28 -10.19 -18.79
C GLU A 53 0.72 -10.50 -17.35
N LYS A 54 -0.08 -10.08 -16.36
CA LYS A 54 0.08 -10.35 -14.94
C LYS A 54 -1.08 -11.15 -14.39
N LYS A 55 -0.77 -12.21 -13.65
CA LYS A 55 -1.76 -12.95 -12.86
C LYS A 55 -2.15 -12.16 -11.61
N THR A 56 -3.39 -12.33 -11.17
CA THR A 56 -3.90 -11.70 -9.94
C THR A 56 -3.05 -12.05 -8.71
N GLU A 57 -2.55 -13.28 -8.63
CA GLU A 57 -1.66 -13.71 -7.53
C GLU A 57 -0.32 -12.98 -7.52
N GLU A 58 0.26 -12.73 -8.70
CA GLU A 58 1.49 -11.96 -8.82
C GLU A 58 1.27 -10.48 -8.49
N CYS A 59 0.13 -9.92 -8.92
CA CYS A 59 -0.27 -8.56 -8.56
C CYS A 59 -0.40 -8.42 -7.03
N LYS A 60 -1.12 -9.35 -6.39
CA LYS A 60 -1.25 -9.43 -4.92
C LYS A 60 0.10 -9.48 -4.23
N LYS A 61 0.96 -10.41 -4.66
CA LYS A 61 2.31 -10.57 -4.08
C LYS A 61 3.15 -9.30 -4.23
N THR A 62 3.07 -8.64 -5.38
CA THR A 62 3.79 -7.39 -5.64
C THR A 62 3.32 -6.28 -4.70
N ILE A 63 2.02 -6.10 -4.51
CA ILE A 63 1.47 -5.08 -3.61
C ILE A 63 1.81 -5.40 -2.14
N ILE A 64 1.77 -6.67 -1.74
CA ILE A 64 2.16 -7.09 -0.38
C ILE A 64 3.63 -6.80 -0.10
N ASP A 65 4.52 -7.14 -1.03
CA ASP A 65 5.96 -6.85 -0.94
C ASP A 65 6.21 -5.34 -0.89
N TRP A 66 5.54 -4.58 -1.76
CA TRP A 66 5.66 -3.13 -1.80
C TRP A 66 5.21 -2.47 -0.49
N LYS A 67 4.05 -2.85 0.04
CA LYS A 67 3.57 -2.40 1.36
C LYS A 67 4.58 -2.71 2.46
N SER A 68 5.15 -3.90 2.46
CA SER A 68 6.08 -4.34 3.51
C SER A 68 7.37 -3.52 3.46
N LYS A 69 7.89 -3.26 2.26
CA LYS A 69 9.04 -2.39 2.02
C LYS A 69 8.75 -0.95 2.42
N THR A 70 7.61 -0.40 2.03
CA THR A 70 7.20 0.95 2.39
C THR A 70 7.02 1.12 3.89
N LYS A 71 6.42 0.14 4.58
CA LYS A 71 6.28 0.18 6.04
C LYS A 71 7.63 0.06 6.75
N ALA A 72 8.52 -0.82 6.29
CA ALA A 72 9.87 -0.95 6.85
C ALA A 72 10.66 0.36 6.67
N LYS A 73 10.53 1.00 5.50
CA LYS A 73 11.15 2.28 5.19
C LYS A 73 10.60 3.41 6.06
N ALA A 74 9.28 3.53 6.17
CA ALA A 74 8.62 4.51 7.04
C ALA A 74 8.99 4.31 8.53
N GLY A 75 9.02 3.06 9.00
CA GLY A 75 9.45 2.73 10.36
C GLY A 75 10.91 3.11 10.62
N SER A 76 11.81 2.81 9.67
CA SER A 76 13.21 3.23 9.74
C SER A 76 13.31 4.76 9.84
N ILE A 77 12.58 5.51 9.01
CA ILE A 77 12.54 6.98 9.07
C ILE A 77 12.06 7.47 10.44
N SER A 78 10.96 6.92 10.96
CA SER A 78 10.42 7.28 12.30
C SER A 78 11.45 7.03 13.40
N THR A 79 12.03 5.83 13.46
CA THR A 79 13.09 5.50 14.42
C THR A 79 14.30 6.42 14.31
N HIS A 80 14.69 6.82 13.10
CA HIS A 80 15.78 7.79 12.91
C HIS A 80 15.41 9.22 13.36
N LEU A 81 14.14 9.63 13.19
CA LEU A 81 13.66 10.93 13.65
C LEU A 81 13.55 11.00 15.18
N GLU A 82 13.15 9.89 15.81
CA GLU A 82 12.94 9.79 17.26
C GLU A 82 14.23 9.45 18.03
N GLY A 83 15.20 8.79 17.38
CA GLY A 83 16.48 8.39 17.98
C GLY A 83 17.58 9.44 17.80
N THR A 84 17.78 10.32 18.77
CA THR A 84 18.96 11.22 18.86
C THR A 84 20.22 10.45 19.32
N GLY A 85 20.57 9.38 18.63
CA GLY A 85 21.61 8.43 19.02
C GLY A 85 22.69 8.21 17.95
N GLY A 86 23.43 9.25 17.58
CA GLY A 86 24.81 9.16 17.08
C GLY A 86 25.11 8.48 15.74
N GLY A 87 24.12 8.16 14.90
CA GLY A 87 24.34 7.61 13.55
C GLY A 87 24.17 8.66 12.43
N PRO A 88 24.91 8.56 11.30
CA PRO A 88 24.75 9.49 10.20
C PRO A 88 23.32 9.43 9.64
N PRO A 89 22.72 10.57 9.26
CA PRO A 89 21.38 10.60 8.71
C PRO A 89 21.35 9.77 7.42
N GLN A 90 20.61 8.68 7.42
CA GLN A 90 20.25 8.02 6.18
C GLN A 90 19.23 8.93 5.50
N ASN A 91 19.60 9.58 4.38
CA ASN A 91 18.73 10.39 3.50
C ASN A 91 17.66 9.53 2.79
N VAL A 92 17.00 8.64 3.54
CA VAL A 92 15.97 7.74 3.05
C VAL A 92 14.66 8.51 3.12
N THR A 93 14.25 9.09 1.99
CA THR A 93 12.94 9.73 1.85
C THR A 93 11.96 8.78 1.18
N LEU A 94 10.69 8.83 1.61
CA LEU A 94 9.61 8.14 0.92
C LEU A 94 9.41 8.78 -0.46
N THR A 95 9.11 7.96 -1.45
CA THR A 95 8.68 8.47 -2.76
C THR A 95 7.21 8.88 -2.70
N SER A 96 6.76 9.74 -3.61
CA SER A 96 5.37 10.22 -3.64
C SER A 96 4.34 9.08 -3.73
N PHE A 97 4.69 7.95 -4.37
CA PHE A 97 3.84 6.76 -4.41
C PHE A 97 3.76 6.05 -3.06
N GLU A 98 4.88 5.95 -2.34
CA GLU A 98 4.95 5.36 -1.00
C GLU A 98 4.18 6.19 0.02
N GLU A 99 4.27 7.52 -0.07
CA GLU A 99 3.49 8.44 0.77
C GLU A 99 1.98 8.27 0.54
N ARG A 100 1.53 8.20 -0.71
CA ARG A 100 0.12 7.91 -1.04
C ARG A 100 -0.32 6.54 -0.53
N LEU A 101 0.52 5.52 -0.69
CA LEU A 101 0.22 4.17 -0.17
C LEU A 101 0.03 4.19 1.35
N LEU A 102 0.92 4.86 2.09
CA LEU A 102 0.81 5.02 3.54
C LEU A 102 -0.43 5.81 3.94
N ALA A 103 -0.78 6.86 3.20
CA ALA A 103 -1.99 7.64 3.45
C ALA A 103 -3.26 6.77 3.32
N ILE A 104 -3.34 5.90 2.30
CA ILE A 104 -4.47 4.96 2.12
C ILE A 104 -4.51 3.94 3.28
N MET A 105 -3.34 3.42 3.68
CA MET A 105 -3.24 2.48 4.81
C MET A 105 -3.64 3.13 6.14
N GLY A 106 -3.18 4.36 6.40
CA GLY A 106 -3.46 5.12 7.63
C GLY A 106 -4.91 5.59 7.71
N LYS A 107 -5.51 6.03 6.59
CA LYS A 107 -6.93 6.44 6.54
C LYS A 107 -7.88 5.32 6.97
N VAL A 108 -7.60 4.08 6.57
CA VAL A 108 -8.42 2.93 6.97
C VAL A 108 -8.16 2.48 8.40
N ASP A 109 -6.96 2.69 8.93
CA ASP A 109 -6.69 2.39 10.34
C ASP A 109 -7.40 3.39 11.28
N ALA A 110 -7.45 4.67 10.89
CA ALA A 110 -8.19 5.72 11.60
C ALA A 110 -9.72 5.48 11.63
N GLU A 111 -10.31 4.96 10.55
CA GLU A 111 -11.74 4.61 10.49
C GLU A 111 -12.08 3.29 11.20
N GLY A 112 -11.08 2.47 11.55
CA GLY A 112 -11.27 1.13 12.10
C GLY A 112 -11.01 0.97 13.60
N ASN A 113 -10.54 2.00 14.30
CA ASN A 113 -10.20 1.89 15.71
C ASN A 113 -10.34 3.23 16.47
N PRO A 114 -11.41 3.45 17.27
CA PRO A 114 -11.40 4.49 18.29
C PRO A 114 -10.57 4.05 19.50
N LYS A 115 -9.28 3.71 19.32
CA LYS A 115 -8.36 3.39 20.42
C LYS A 115 -6.91 3.19 19.96
N VAL A 116 -6.25 4.24 19.51
CA VAL A 116 -4.82 4.37 19.81
C VAL A 116 -4.64 5.71 20.51
N MET A 117 -4.73 5.62 21.83
CA MET A 117 -4.23 6.64 22.73
C MET A 117 -2.72 6.63 22.54
N GLU A 118 -2.21 7.64 21.84
CA GLU A 118 -0.84 8.08 21.95
C GLU A 118 -0.62 8.40 23.44
N VAL A 119 0.17 7.57 24.13
CA VAL A 119 0.54 7.80 25.52
C VAL A 119 2.00 8.24 25.54
N GLY A 120 2.19 9.49 25.95
CA GLY A 120 3.25 10.00 26.83
C GLY A 120 4.69 9.68 26.48
#